data_AF-A0A945STM2-F1
#
_entry.id   AF-A0A945STM2-F1
#
_cell.length_a   1.000
_cell.length_b   1.000
_cell.length_c   1.000
_cell.angle_alpha   90.00
_cell.angle_beta   90.00
_cell.angle_gamma   90.00
#
_symmetry.space_group_name_H-M   'P 1'
#
loop_
_entity.id
_entity.type
_entity.pdbx_description
1 polymer ?
#
loop_
_entity_poly.entity_id
_entity_poly.type
_entity_poly.pdbx_seq_one_letter_code
_entity_poly.pdbx_strand_id
1 'polypeptide(L)'
;NFHYSVSVDLFGQELSTNAANYYTQGLKGRYHEAKINDDHLLVNDTYNVFMLEGEKIIERDQPALTSINEKLRQDYIDDCQRGLNRWNKVIEKHGYDVRFSLPHRGFHRAIGNFSEVKVSPDGKVISEAEWTKNVDKWLPTEADRAFVTTLMKPCYEHGKIAGWIAPPTRGIHGHPFDFDYVRFN
;
A
#
# COMPACT_ATOMS: atom_id res chain seq x y z
N ASN A 1 5.20 1.74 5.69
CA ASN A 1 4.54 3.06 5.84
C ASN A 1 4.65 3.91 4.58
N PHE A 2 5.74 4.64 4.35
CA PHE A 2 5.86 5.65 3.28
C PHE A 2 5.34 5.20 1.89
N HIS A 3 5.90 4.13 1.31
CA HIS A 3 5.50 3.68 -0.03
C HIS A 3 4.03 3.23 -0.09
N TYR A 4 3.56 2.54 0.94
CA TYR A 4 2.15 2.12 1.01
C TYR A 4 1.22 3.33 1.02
N SER A 5 1.43 4.30 1.90
CA SER A 5 0.54 5.46 2.03
C SER A 5 0.53 6.34 0.77
N VAL A 6 1.69 6.56 0.14
CA VAL A 6 1.77 7.29 -1.13
C VAL A 6 1.07 6.53 -2.26
N SER A 7 1.19 5.20 -2.32
CA SER A 7 0.48 4.39 -3.32
C SER A 7 -1.03 4.38 -3.11
N VAL A 8 -1.51 4.47 -1.87
CA VAL A 8 -2.95 4.53 -1.54
C VAL A 8 -3.63 5.78 -2.12
N ASP A 9 -2.89 6.89 -2.31
CA ASP A 9 -3.41 8.11 -2.95
C ASP A 9 -3.66 7.93 -4.45
N LEU A 10 -2.98 7.00 -5.12
CA LEU A 10 -3.14 6.77 -6.58
C LEU A 10 -4.55 6.30 -6.97
N PHE A 11 -5.33 5.80 -6.01
CA PHE A 11 -6.71 5.38 -6.25
C PHE A 11 -7.70 6.56 -6.30
N GLY A 12 -7.26 7.80 -6.01
CA GLY A 12 -8.10 9.01 -6.07
C GLY A 12 -8.95 9.24 -4.81
N GLN A 13 -9.96 10.09 -4.89
CA GLN A 13 -10.88 10.29 -3.76
C GLN A 13 -11.75 9.04 -3.53
N GLU A 14 -12.13 8.78 -2.27
CA GLU A 14 -12.96 7.65 -1.86
C GLU A 14 -14.31 7.64 -2.61
N LEU A 15 -14.93 8.82 -2.75
CA LEU A 15 -16.18 9.02 -3.47
C LEU A 15 -15.93 9.82 -4.76
N SER A 16 -16.31 9.28 -5.91
CA SER A 16 -16.02 9.88 -7.22
C SER A 16 -17.11 9.60 -8.25
N THR A 17 -17.70 10.68 -8.78
CA THR A 17 -18.66 10.61 -9.90
C THR A 17 -17.98 10.20 -11.21
N ASN A 18 -16.70 10.54 -11.41
CA ASN A 18 -15.93 10.08 -12.57
C ASN A 18 -15.75 8.56 -12.55
N ALA A 19 -15.43 7.99 -11.39
CA ALA A 19 -15.30 6.54 -11.25
C ALA A 19 -16.63 5.82 -11.53
N ALA A 20 -17.74 6.36 -11.00
CA ALA A 20 -19.08 5.89 -11.30
C ALA A 20 -19.37 5.88 -12.81
N ASN A 21 -19.12 7.01 -13.49
CA ASN A 21 -19.33 7.14 -14.93
C ASN A 21 -18.52 6.13 -15.75
N TYR A 22 -17.24 5.92 -15.41
CA TYR A 22 -16.41 4.94 -16.12
C TYR A 22 -16.94 3.52 -15.98
N TYR A 23 -17.49 3.15 -14.82
CA TYR A 23 -18.07 1.85 -14.61
C TYR A 23 -19.40 1.69 -15.36
N THR A 24 -20.33 2.63 -15.19
CA THR A 24 -21.64 2.59 -15.87
C THR A 24 -21.51 2.59 -17.40
N GLN A 25 -20.49 3.24 -17.95
CA GLN A 25 -20.22 3.25 -19.40
C GLN A 25 -19.42 2.02 -19.88
N GLY A 26 -19.07 1.09 -19.00
CA GLY A 26 -18.32 -0.12 -19.34
C GLY A 26 -16.84 0.11 -19.66
N LEU A 27 -16.27 1.26 -19.29
CA LEU A 27 -14.87 1.60 -19.57
C LEU A 27 -13.90 0.98 -18.55
N LYS A 28 -14.33 0.83 -17.29
CA LYS A 28 -13.50 0.28 -16.20
C LYS A 28 -14.35 -0.51 -15.20
N GLY A 29 -14.15 -1.83 -15.16
CA GLY A 29 -14.76 -2.72 -14.16
C GLY A 29 -13.99 -2.74 -12.82
N ARG A 30 -14.53 -3.44 -11.82
CA ARG A 30 -13.84 -3.69 -10.55
C ARG A 30 -12.81 -4.82 -10.71
N TYR A 31 -11.95 -4.96 -9.71
CA TYR A 31 -10.96 -6.03 -9.68
C TYR A 31 -11.65 -7.41 -9.63
N HIS A 32 -11.30 -8.30 -10.58
CA HIS A 32 -11.99 -9.57 -10.83
C HIS A 32 -13.51 -9.44 -10.97
N GLU A 33 -14.01 -8.43 -11.69
CA GLU A 33 -15.45 -8.19 -11.91
C GLU A 33 -16.27 -9.47 -12.13
N ALA A 34 -15.86 -10.35 -13.04
CA ALA A 34 -16.56 -11.59 -13.37
C ALA A 34 -16.67 -12.63 -12.24
N LYS A 35 -15.97 -12.43 -11.12
CA LYS A 35 -16.04 -13.29 -9.91
C LYS A 35 -16.89 -12.68 -8.81
N ILE A 36 -17.31 -11.43 -8.95
CA ILE A 36 -18.17 -10.75 -7.98
C ILE A 36 -19.61 -11.21 -8.24
N ASN A 37 -20.32 -11.59 -7.20
CA ASN A 37 -21.69 -12.12 -7.31
C ASN A 37 -22.71 -11.04 -6.95
N ASP A 38 -22.90 -10.08 -7.84
CA ASP A 38 -23.93 -9.04 -7.80
C ASP A 38 -24.52 -8.81 -9.20
N ASP A 39 -25.29 -7.74 -9.40
CA ASP A 39 -25.93 -7.44 -10.68
C ASP A 39 -24.97 -6.83 -11.73
N HIS A 40 -23.72 -6.50 -11.35
CA HIS A 40 -22.74 -5.78 -12.16
C HIS A 40 -23.21 -4.40 -12.67
N LEU A 41 -24.25 -3.84 -12.04
CA LEU A 41 -24.82 -2.52 -12.35
C LEU A 41 -24.70 -1.57 -11.14
N LEU A 42 -24.75 -2.10 -9.92
CA LEU A 42 -24.47 -1.41 -8.64
C LEU A 42 -25.40 -0.24 -8.31
N VAL A 43 -26.52 -0.10 -9.02
CA VAL A 43 -27.43 1.06 -8.91
C VAL A 43 -28.04 1.17 -7.52
N ASN A 44 -28.38 0.03 -6.91
CA ASN A 44 -28.99 -0.05 -5.58
C ASN A 44 -28.03 -0.57 -4.50
N ASP A 45 -26.77 -0.78 -4.87
CA ASP A 45 -25.77 -1.34 -3.97
C ASP A 45 -25.10 -0.26 -3.15
N THR A 46 -24.65 -0.65 -1.96
CA THR A 46 -23.88 0.20 -1.07
C THR A 46 -22.50 -0.40 -0.82
N TYR A 47 -21.55 0.45 -0.51
CA TYR A 47 -20.22 0.09 -0.09
C TYR A 47 -19.84 0.92 1.13
N ASN A 48 -19.22 0.26 2.11
CA ASN A 48 -18.82 0.93 3.33
C ASN A 48 -17.52 1.72 3.12
N VAL A 49 -17.53 3.00 3.49
CA VAL A 49 -16.40 3.91 3.32
C VAL A 49 -16.04 4.55 4.65
N PHE A 50 -14.75 4.64 4.93
CA PHE A 50 -14.24 5.37 6.10
C PHE A 50 -14.34 6.89 5.83
N MET A 51 -15.07 7.58 6.71
CA MET A 51 -15.35 9.00 6.66
C MET A 51 -14.90 9.68 7.96
N LEU A 52 -14.68 10.99 7.89
CA LEU A 52 -14.49 11.82 9.09
C LEU A 52 -15.85 12.32 9.61
N GLU A 53 -16.06 12.16 10.91
CA GLU A 53 -17.14 12.81 11.66
C GLU A 53 -16.52 13.51 12.88
N GLY A 54 -16.27 14.82 12.74
CA GLY A 54 -15.47 15.58 13.69
C GLY A 54 -14.04 15.02 13.76
N GLU A 55 -13.60 14.64 14.96
CA GLU A 55 -12.27 14.06 15.21
C GLU A 55 -12.26 12.52 15.19
N LYS A 56 -13.33 11.89 14.68
CA LYS A 56 -13.45 10.44 14.64
C LYS A 56 -13.51 9.94 13.20
N ILE A 57 -12.86 8.80 12.97
CA ILE A 57 -13.02 8.03 11.76
C ILE A 57 -14.19 7.06 11.99
N ILE A 58 -15.18 7.10 11.12
CA ILE A 58 -16.35 6.22 11.17
C ILE A 58 -16.57 5.55 9.83
N GLU A 59 -17.25 4.41 9.86
CA GLU A 59 -17.70 3.69 8.68
C GLU A 59 -19.10 4.19 8.30
N ARG A 60 -19.31 4.53 7.02
CA ARG A 60 -20.61 4.92 6.49
C ARG A 60 -20.88 4.21 5.17
N ASP A 61 -22.10 3.73 5.03
CA ASP A 61 -22.58 3.20 3.75
C ASP A 61 -22.75 4.34 2.75
N GLN A 62 -22.16 4.15 1.59
CA GLN A 62 -22.21 5.07 0.45
C GLN A 62 -22.65 4.29 -0.79
N PRO A 63 -23.23 4.95 -1.82
CA PRO A 63 -23.54 4.27 -3.07
C PRO A 63 -22.30 3.54 -3.64
N ALA A 64 -22.47 2.29 -4.04
CA ALA A 64 -21.36 1.48 -4.51
C ALA A 64 -20.70 2.08 -5.77
N LEU A 65 -21.51 2.65 -6.69
CA LEU A 65 -21.04 3.32 -7.91
C LEU A 65 -20.06 4.46 -7.63
N THR A 66 -20.35 5.31 -6.64
CA THR A 66 -19.45 6.42 -6.30
C THR A 66 -18.23 5.96 -5.52
N SER A 67 -18.28 4.77 -4.92
CA SER A 67 -17.24 4.23 -4.03
C SER A 67 -16.25 3.29 -4.72
N ILE A 68 -16.26 3.20 -6.06
CA ILE A 68 -15.44 2.25 -6.83
C ILE A 68 -13.94 2.42 -6.58
N ASN A 69 -13.49 3.66 -6.43
CA ASN A 69 -12.11 3.96 -6.07
C ASN A 69 -11.73 3.36 -4.71
N GLU A 70 -12.59 3.50 -3.70
CA GLU A 70 -12.38 2.91 -2.38
C GLU A 70 -12.40 1.38 -2.43
N LYS A 71 -13.30 0.78 -3.22
CA LYS A 71 -13.34 -0.68 -3.41
C LYS A 71 -12.02 -1.20 -3.98
N LEU A 72 -11.49 -0.55 -5.02
CA LEU A 72 -10.21 -0.94 -5.63
C LEU A 72 -9.02 -0.69 -4.69
N ARG A 73 -9.06 0.39 -3.90
CA ARG A 73 -8.08 0.63 -2.83
C ARG A 73 -8.11 -0.50 -1.81
N GLN A 74 -9.29 -0.97 -1.39
CA GLN A 74 -9.40 -2.10 -0.47
C GLN A 74 -8.74 -3.36 -1.05
N ASP A 75 -9.00 -3.68 -2.33
CA ASP A 75 -8.39 -4.84 -2.99
C ASP A 75 -6.85 -4.76 -2.99
N TYR A 76 -6.31 -3.55 -3.21
CA TYR A 76 -4.87 -3.30 -3.11
C TYR A 76 -4.33 -3.48 -1.69
N ILE A 77 -5.06 -2.98 -0.67
CA ILE A 77 -4.68 -3.13 0.74
C ILE A 77 -4.63 -4.62 1.11
N ASP A 78 -5.63 -5.39 0.70
CA ASP A 78 -5.71 -6.82 0.98
C ASP A 78 -4.56 -7.59 0.31
N ASP A 79 -4.16 -7.21 -0.90
CA ASP A 79 -2.99 -7.80 -1.57
C ASP A 79 -1.67 -7.45 -0.89
N CYS A 80 -1.49 -6.18 -0.51
CA CYS A 80 -0.34 -5.74 0.27
C CYS A 80 -0.22 -6.52 1.59
N GLN A 81 -1.34 -6.74 2.28
CA GLN A 81 -1.37 -7.49 3.54
C GLN A 81 -0.95 -8.95 3.32
N ARG A 82 -1.35 -9.59 2.21
CA ARG A 82 -0.87 -10.94 1.86
C ARG A 82 0.64 -10.99 1.68
N GLY A 83 1.23 -9.98 1.04
CA GLY A 83 2.69 -9.84 0.91
C GLY A 83 3.37 -9.70 2.27
N LEU A 84 2.84 -8.83 3.13
CA LEU A 84 3.37 -8.58 4.47
C LEU A 84 3.31 -9.82 5.36
N ASN A 85 2.22 -10.59 5.27
CA ASN A 85 2.08 -11.87 5.96
C ASN A 85 3.18 -12.85 5.58
N ARG A 86 3.63 -12.87 4.32
CA ARG A 86 4.76 -13.71 3.89
C ARG A 86 6.08 -13.24 4.48
N TRP A 87 6.33 -11.93 4.54
CA TRP A 87 7.54 -11.39 5.18
C TRP A 87 7.57 -11.70 6.68
N ASN A 88 6.45 -11.51 7.38
CA ASN A 88 6.35 -11.83 8.81
C ASN A 88 6.59 -13.33 9.10
N LYS A 89 6.18 -14.24 8.20
CA LYS A 89 6.51 -15.67 8.33
C LYS A 89 8.03 -15.93 8.25
N VAL A 90 8.76 -15.17 7.43
CA VAL A 90 10.23 -15.28 7.35
C VAL A 90 10.86 -14.83 8.66
N ILE A 91 10.40 -13.71 9.24
CA ILE A 91 10.91 -13.19 10.51
C ILE A 91 10.66 -14.18 11.65
N GLU A 92 9.43 -14.69 11.75
CA GLU A 92 9.02 -15.67 12.76
C GLU A 92 9.83 -16.98 12.63
N LYS A 93 10.09 -17.44 11.41
CA LYS A 93 10.94 -18.62 11.17
C LYS A 93 12.37 -18.46 11.71
N HIS A 94 12.87 -17.23 11.83
CA HIS A 94 14.18 -16.93 12.41
C HIS A 94 14.13 -16.61 13.91
N GLY A 95 12.97 -16.77 14.56
CA GLY A 95 12.82 -16.64 16.01
C GLY A 95 12.76 -15.20 16.53
N TYR A 96 12.39 -14.23 15.68
CA TYR A 96 12.20 -12.84 16.09
C TYR A 96 10.71 -12.50 16.29
N ASP A 97 10.42 -11.71 17.32
CA ASP A 97 9.06 -11.29 17.67
C ASP A 97 8.56 -10.06 16.90
N VAL A 98 9.45 -9.36 16.19
CA VAL A 98 9.07 -8.17 15.42
C VAL A 98 8.15 -8.56 14.26
N ARG A 99 7.13 -7.72 14.00
CA ARG A 99 6.25 -7.89 12.85
C ARG A 99 6.04 -6.55 12.15
N PHE A 100 6.03 -6.59 10.83
CA PHE A 100 5.56 -5.48 10.02
C PHE A 100 4.03 -5.43 10.03
N SER A 101 3.49 -4.22 10.00
CA SER A 101 2.06 -3.93 9.81
C SER A 101 1.87 -2.89 8.70
N LEU A 102 0.69 -2.88 8.09
CA LEU A 102 0.23 -1.75 7.28
C LEU A 102 -0.30 -0.66 8.23
N PRO A 103 -0.01 0.62 7.98
CA PRO A 103 -0.66 1.70 8.72
C PRO A 103 -2.13 1.80 8.28
N HIS A 104 -2.96 2.45 9.08
CA HIS A 104 -4.35 2.76 8.76
C HIS A 104 -4.46 3.47 7.40
N ARG A 105 -5.53 3.22 6.63
CA ARG A 105 -5.72 3.77 5.27
C ARG A 105 -5.78 5.30 5.19
N GLY A 106 -6.04 5.95 6.32
CA GLY A 106 -6.03 7.42 6.47
C GLY A 106 -4.65 8.01 6.82
N PHE A 107 -3.65 7.18 7.16
CA PHE A 107 -2.32 7.65 7.53
C PHE A 107 -1.58 8.21 6.31
N HIS A 108 -1.00 9.42 6.45
CA HIS A 108 -0.15 10.07 5.45
C HIS A 108 -0.80 10.10 4.04
N ARG A 109 -2.00 10.69 3.96
CA ARG A 109 -2.77 10.85 2.74
C ARG A 109 -2.68 12.29 2.23
N ALA A 110 -2.55 12.46 0.92
CA ALA A 110 -2.62 13.75 0.24
C ALA A 110 -3.90 13.89 -0.61
N ILE A 111 -4.64 12.80 -0.82
CA ILE A 111 -5.88 12.78 -1.62
C ILE A 111 -7.02 12.20 -0.79
N GLY A 112 -8.23 12.76 -0.96
CA GLY A 112 -9.45 12.19 -0.39
C GLY A 112 -9.78 12.71 1.00
N ASN A 113 -10.68 12.01 1.69
CA ASN A 113 -11.31 12.48 2.94
C ASN A 113 -10.32 12.70 4.09
N PHE A 114 -9.12 12.12 4.01
CA PHE A 114 -8.08 12.20 5.04
C PHE A 114 -6.94 13.18 4.70
N SER A 115 -7.02 13.94 3.60
CA SER A 115 -5.93 14.85 3.18
C SER A 115 -5.70 16.01 4.15
N GLU A 116 -6.76 16.46 4.82
CA GLU A 116 -6.74 17.65 5.69
C GLU A 116 -6.54 17.33 7.18
N VAL A 117 -6.35 16.06 7.54
CA VAL A 117 -6.17 15.65 8.93
C VAL A 117 -4.91 14.82 9.11
N LYS A 118 -4.40 14.76 10.35
CA LYS A 118 -3.32 13.85 10.71
C LYS A 118 -3.92 12.59 11.32
N VAL A 119 -3.67 11.45 10.69
CA VAL A 119 -4.08 10.14 11.20
C VAL A 119 -2.82 9.38 11.56
N SER A 120 -2.74 8.82 12.77
CA SER A 120 -1.64 7.95 13.20
C SER A 120 -1.67 6.59 12.49
N PRO A 121 -0.58 5.80 12.49
CA PRO A 121 -0.57 4.47 11.88
C PRO A 121 -1.63 3.52 12.45
N ASP A 122 -2.07 3.70 13.69
CA ASP A 122 -3.12 2.90 14.35
C ASP A 122 -4.55 3.46 14.14
N GLY A 123 -4.71 4.52 13.34
CA GLY A 123 -6.03 5.00 12.91
C GLY A 123 -6.69 6.05 13.81
N LYS A 124 -5.91 6.75 14.65
CA LYS A 124 -6.43 7.87 15.46
C LYS A 124 -6.21 9.18 14.72
N VAL A 125 -7.23 10.04 14.69
CA VAL A 125 -7.05 11.44 14.31
C VAL A 125 -6.28 12.13 15.43
N ILE A 126 -5.16 12.77 15.10
CA ILE A 126 -4.26 13.40 16.06
C ILE A 126 -4.00 14.86 15.69
N SER A 127 -3.50 15.62 16.66
CA SER A 127 -3.13 17.02 16.44
C SER A 127 -1.87 17.16 15.58
N GLU A 128 -1.66 18.34 14.99
CA GLU A 128 -0.42 18.65 14.28
C GLU A 128 0.80 18.52 15.19
N ALA A 129 0.71 19.00 16.45
CA ALA A 129 1.81 18.91 17.41
C ALA A 129 2.18 17.44 17.73
N GLU A 130 1.19 16.56 17.85
CA GLU A 130 1.42 15.14 18.06
C GLU A 130 2.01 14.46 16.81
N TRP A 131 1.56 14.86 15.62
CA TRP A 131 2.12 14.41 14.36
C TRP A 131 3.59 14.80 14.24
N THR A 132 3.92 16.09 14.36
CA THR A 132 5.31 16.59 14.26
C THR A 132 6.25 15.89 15.24
N LYS A 133 5.78 15.59 16.46
CA LYS A 133 6.58 14.89 17.47
C LYS A 133 6.88 13.43 17.14
N ASN A 134 6.06 12.77 16.32
CA ASN A 134 6.14 11.33 16.10
C ASN A 134 6.38 10.91 14.64
N VAL A 135 6.24 11.80 13.67
CA VAL A 135 6.34 11.47 12.24
C VAL A 135 7.66 10.80 11.87
N ASP A 136 8.77 11.19 12.50
CA ASP A 136 10.10 10.59 12.30
C ASP A 136 10.20 9.13 12.76
N LYS A 137 9.27 8.67 13.61
CA LYS A 137 9.15 7.25 14.00
C LYS A 137 8.35 6.43 13.00
N TRP A 138 7.59 7.09 12.12
CA TRP A 138 6.65 6.44 11.21
C TRP A 138 7.09 6.50 9.76
N LEU A 139 7.85 7.53 9.38
CA LEU A 139 8.33 7.80 8.03
C LEU A 139 9.85 7.98 8.02
N PRO A 140 10.55 7.54 6.96
CA PRO A 140 11.99 7.70 6.87
C PRO A 140 12.41 9.17 6.89
N THR A 141 13.25 9.51 7.86
CA THR A 141 13.89 10.82 7.99
C THR A 141 14.95 11.02 6.91
N GLU A 142 15.49 12.24 6.81
CA GLU A 142 16.65 12.51 5.96
C GLU A 142 17.86 11.66 6.36
N ALA A 143 18.09 11.47 7.67
CA ALA A 143 19.16 10.64 8.19
C ALA A 143 19.01 9.16 7.80
N ASP A 144 17.78 8.61 7.89
CA ASP A 144 17.50 7.23 7.44
C ASP A 144 17.80 7.05 5.95
N ARG A 145 17.36 8.02 5.13
CA ARG A 145 17.59 8.00 3.68
C ARG A 145 19.06 8.11 3.33
N ALA A 146 19.79 9.02 4.01
CA ALA A 146 21.22 9.16 3.85
C ALA A 146 21.96 7.86 4.20
N PHE A 147 21.59 7.23 5.33
CA PHE A 147 22.16 5.95 5.74
C PHE A 147 21.91 4.85 4.70
N VAL A 148 20.67 4.67 4.22
CA VAL A 148 20.35 3.68 3.18
C VAL A 148 21.18 3.92 1.92
N THR A 149 21.33 5.17 1.48
CA THR A 149 22.16 5.53 0.32
C THR A 149 23.61 5.07 0.48
N THR A 150 24.18 5.11 1.69
CA THR A 150 25.57 4.63 1.92
C THR A 150 25.75 3.13 1.64
N LEU A 151 24.67 2.35 1.72
CA LEU A 151 24.66 0.91 1.45
C LEU A 151 24.56 0.60 -0.05
N MET A 152 24.09 1.55 -0.87
CA MET A 152 23.78 1.36 -2.28
C MET A 152 25.04 1.37 -3.16
N LYS A 153 25.91 0.37 -2.98
CA LYS A 153 27.13 0.16 -3.76
C LYS A 153 26.88 -0.94 -4.81
N PRO A 154 27.11 -0.68 -6.11
CA PRO A 154 26.92 -1.70 -7.14
C PRO A 154 27.82 -2.92 -6.93
N CYS A 155 27.31 -4.10 -7.26
CA CYS A 155 28.02 -5.36 -7.24
C CYS A 155 27.77 -6.07 -8.58
N TYR A 156 28.78 -6.12 -9.44
CA TYR A 156 28.67 -6.67 -10.81
C TYR A 156 29.35 -8.04 -10.97
N GLU A 157 30.04 -8.52 -9.94
CA GLU A 157 30.71 -9.82 -9.98
C GLU A 157 29.66 -10.95 -9.99
N HIS A 158 29.79 -11.90 -10.92
CA HIS A 158 28.86 -13.01 -11.05
C HIS A 158 28.79 -13.82 -9.75
N GLY A 159 27.58 -14.18 -9.34
CA GLY A 159 27.36 -14.92 -8.10
C GLY A 159 27.64 -14.13 -6.82
N LYS A 160 27.91 -12.81 -6.89
CA LYS A 160 28.00 -11.93 -5.72
C LYS A 160 26.75 -11.07 -5.58
N ILE A 161 26.45 -10.72 -4.33
CA ILE A 161 25.35 -9.83 -3.96
C ILE A 161 25.89 -8.78 -2.98
N ALA A 162 25.36 -7.56 -3.06
CA ALA A 162 25.67 -6.51 -2.11
C ALA A 162 25.30 -6.92 -0.67
N GLY A 163 26.12 -6.56 0.33
CA GLY A 163 26.00 -7.08 1.70
C GLY A 163 24.71 -6.75 2.46
N TRP A 164 23.83 -5.90 1.92
CA TRP A 164 22.55 -5.53 2.52
C TRP A 164 21.37 -6.42 2.08
N ILE A 165 21.58 -7.34 1.12
CA ILE A 165 20.53 -8.25 0.63
C ILE A 165 21.05 -9.67 0.48
N ALA A 166 20.20 -10.65 0.80
CA ALA A 166 20.51 -12.07 0.63
C ALA A 166 20.40 -12.49 -0.85
N PRO A 167 21.12 -13.52 -1.29
CA PRO A 167 20.93 -14.08 -2.62
C PRO A 167 19.51 -14.65 -2.80
N PRO A 168 18.96 -14.61 -4.03
CA PRO A 168 17.68 -15.23 -4.32
C PRO A 168 17.77 -16.75 -4.17
N THR A 169 16.64 -17.39 -3.90
CA THR A 169 16.60 -18.86 -3.74
C THR A 169 16.81 -19.62 -5.06
N ARG A 170 16.55 -18.98 -6.21
CA ARG A 170 16.67 -19.54 -7.55
C ARG A 170 17.04 -18.44 -8.54
N GLY A 171 17.70 -18.83 -9.64
CA GLY A 171 17.92 -17.96 -10.80
C GLY A 171 16.68 -17.85 -11.69
N ILE A 172 16.85 -17.26 -12.87
CA ILE A 172 15.77 -16.93 -13.82
C ILE A 172 15.82 -17.89 -15.01
N HIS A 173 14.65 -18.33 -15.51
CA HIS A 173 14.53 -19.23 -16.68
C HIS A 173 15.34 -20.53 -16.59
N GLY A 174 15.50 -21.08 -15.38
CA GLY A 174 16.25 -22.32 -15.16
C GLY A 174 17.77 -22.14 -15.14
N HIS A 175 18.26 -20.92 -15.37
CA HIS A 175 19.66 -20.61 -15.17
C HIS A 175 20.02 -20.54 -13.68
N PRO A 176 21.28 -20.85 -13.30
CA PRO A 176 21.74 -20.73 -11.93
C PRO A 176 21.85 -19.25 -11.50
N PHE A 177 21.96 -19.02 -10.19
CA PHE A 177 22.05 -17.67 -9.63
C PHE A 177 23.30 -16.89 -10.12
N ASP A 178 24.41 -17.58 -10.36
CA ASP A 178 25.66 -17.03 -10.85
C ASP A 178 25.76 -16.96 -12.38
N PHE A 179 24.64 -17.14 -13.08
CA PHE A 179 24.58 -16.96 -14.53
C PHE A 179 24.90 -15.52 -14.93
N ASP A 180 25.50 -15.38 -16.11
CA ASP A 180 25.80 -14.11 -16.75
C ASP A 180 24.52 -13.46 -17.31
N TYR A 181 23.72 -12.87 -16.42
CA TYR A 181 22.42 -12.28 -16.75
C TYR A 181 22.53 -10.99 -17.57
N VAL A 182 23.66 -10.28 -17.49
CA VAL A 182 23.89 -9.01 -18.18
C VAL A 182 25.31 -8.96 -18.70
N ARG A 183 25.45 -8.86 -20.02
CA ARG A 183 26.72 -8.61 -20.68
C ARG A 183 26.83 -7.13 -21.04
N PHE A 184 27.92 -6.49 -20.62
CA PHE A 184 28.14 -5.06 -20.82
C PHE A 184 28.82 -4.71 -22.16
N ASN A 185 29.17 -5.72 -22.96
CA ASN A 185 29.88 -5.59 -24.24
C ASN A 185 28.95 -5.88 -25.41
#